data_AF-A0A1R0X1V1-F1
#
_entry.id   AF-A0A1R0X1V1-F1
#
_cell.length_a   1.000
_cell.length_b   1.000
_cell.length_c   1.000
_cell.angle_alpha   90.00
_cell.angle_beta   90.00
_cell.angle_gamma   90.00
#
_symmetry.space_group_name_H-M   'P 1'
#
loop_
_entity.id
_entity.type
_entity.pdbx_description
1 polymer ?
#
loop_
_entity_poly.entity_id
_entity_poly.type
_entity_poly.pdbx_seq_one_letter_code
_entity_poly.pdbx_strand_id
1 'polypeptide(L)'
;MYYLETNSLYSLANKLELLSSMDLKVYTSYFTVLELLAGVVDENSYIKRKSVLSKLHKSKIDIYWKTPAKVLHESFGLPYDDSIDVNTIMDLQMMILDSASYDEFKRASDKLEDRKKIEQIYLYDNTLSNFGVETSQVFIDSFSKNNSKEKKREYRKAMFEDKLLHAQAQVNSEILIRDYIIAITGVNPAKEYEQYIKVALAYDQSLRVYFYVEAFHRLLSTIKGEPYGKNDTADHFHLLYIDESTTIISDDCLVRNLAEGSQMYVCKSAAEFRNNIYDFKHRNYHSVPQEIRGISNGN
;
A
#
# COMPACT_ATOMS: atom_id res chain seq x y z
N MET A 1 -11.36 -4.79 -8.26
CA MET A 1 -10.99 -3.36 -8.14
C MET A 1 -9.50 -3.22 -8.42
N TYR A 2 -9.00 -2.06 -8.84
CA TYR A 2 -7.57 -1.86 -9.10
C TYR A 2 -6.99 -0.75 -8.23
N TYR A 3 -5.96 -1.08 -7.45
CA TYR A 3 -5.22 -0.11 -6.64
C TYR A 3 -3.89 0.23 -7.31
N LEU A 4 -3.63 1.53 -7.50
CA LEU A 4 -2.38 2.04 -8.07
C LEU A 4 -1.47 2.54 -6.94
N GLU A 5 -0.36 1.83 -6.69
CA GLU A 5 0.70 2.34 -5.82
C GLU A 5 1.61 3.35 -6.55
N THR A 6 2.58 3.92 -5.85
CA THR A 6 3.37 5.07 -6.30
C THR A 6 4.14 4.82 -7.60
N ASN A 7 4.84 3.68 -7.73
CA ASN A 7 5.56 3.32 -8.95
C ASN A 7 4.62 3.13 -10.15
N SER A 8 3.47 2.50 -9.93
CA SER A 8 2.47 2.29 -10.97
C SER A 8 1.90 3.62 -11.49
N LEU A 9 1.73 4.63 -10.63
CA LEU A 9 1.33 5.97 -11.06
C LEU A 9 2.37 6.62 -11.97
N TYR A 10 3.67 6.45 -11.70
CA TYR A 10 4.72 6.86 -12.63
C TYR A 10 4.61 6.15 -13.97
N SER A 11 4.53 4.82 -13.95
CA SER A 11 4.46 3.97 -15.15
C SER A 11 3.22 4.24 -16.02
N LEU A 12 2.12 4.64 -15.38
CA LEU A 12 0.80 4.83 -16.01
C LEU A 12 0.40 6.30 -16.15
N ALA A 13 1.25 7.26 -15.78
CA ALA A 13 0.90 8.69 -15.70
C ALA A 13 0.18 9.19 -16.96
N ASN A 14 0.70 8.86 -18.16
CA ASN A 14 0.14 9.27 -19.46
C ASN A 14 -1.15 8.54 -19.87
N LYS A 15 -1.66 7.63 -19.03
CA LYS A 15 -2.85 6.81 -19.27
C LYS A 15 -3.90 7.00 -18.19
N LEU A 16 -3.63 7.74 -17.11
CA LEU A 16 -4.58 7.89 -16.00
C LEU A 16 -5.93 8.45 -16.46
N GLU A 17 -5.95 9.47 -17.33
CA GLU A 17 -7.20 10.02 -17.90
C GLU A 17 -7.97 9.00 -18.76
N LEU A 18 -7.27 8.05 -19.39
CA LEU A 18 -7.94 6.97 -20.13
C LEU A 18 -8.62 5.99 -19.17
N LEU A 19 -8.00 5.70 -18.01
CA LEU A 19 -8.55 4.78 -17.02
C LEU A 19 -9.89 5.26 -16.49
N SER A 20 -10.06 6.56 -16.26
CA SER A 20 -11.33 7.11 -15.76
C SER A 20 -12.45 7.10 -16.80
N SER A 21 -12.13 6.97 -18.08
CA SER A 21 -13.12 6.77 -19.15
C SER A 21 -13.55 5.31 -19.33
N MET A 22 -12.88 4.37 -18.65
CA MET A 22 -13.18 2.95 -18.72
C MET A 22 -14.13 2.54 -17.59
N ASP A 23 -14.91 1.48 -17.82
CA ASP A 23 -15.72 0.84 -16.77
C ASP A 23 -14.83 -0.02 -15.84
N LEU A 24 -13.79 0.61 -15.29
CA LEU A 24 -12.82 0.02 -14.38
C LEU A 24 -12.80 0.84 -13.10
N LYS A 25 -13.04 0.19 -11.96
CA LYS A 25 -12.86 0.83 -10.65
C LYS A 25 -11.37 0.88 -10.32
N VAL A 26 -10.77 2.05 -10.50
CA VAL A 26 -9.37 2.35 -10.23
C VAL A 26 -9.28 3.42 -9.15
N TYR A 27 -8.41 3.21 -8.17
CA TYR A 27 -8.16 4.15 -7.09
C TYR A 27 -6.70 4.12 -6.65
N THR A 28 -6.31 5.13 -5.87
CA THR A 28 -5.03 5.19 -5.14
C THR A 28 -5.31 5.63 -3.70
N SER A 29 -4.29 5.94 -2.90
CA SER A 29 -4.46 6.31 -1.49
C SER A 29 -3.71 7.57 -1.08
N TYR A 30 -4.08 8.09 0.09
CA TYR A 30 -3.33 9.11 0.82
C TYR A 30 -1.83 8.79 0.84
N PHE A 31 -1.48 7.53 1.11
CA PHE A 31 -0.09 7.09 1.22
C PHE A 31 0.69 7.28 -0.07
N THR A 32 0.09 6.98 -1.22
CA THR A 32 0.71 7.23 -2.53
C THR A 32 0.94 8.73 -2.79
N VAL A 33 0.02 9.61 -2.39
CA VAL A 33 0.21 11.05 -2.52
C VAL A 33 1.31 11.53 -1.57
N LEU A 34 1.35 11.01 -0.35
CA LEU A 34 2.41 11.28 0.62
C LEU A 34 3.79 10.92 0.06
N GLU A 35 4.00 9.72 -0.48
CA GLU A 35 5.27 9.31 -1.09
C GLU A 35 5.64 10.17 -2.31
N LEU A 36 4.63 10.57 -3.09
CA LEU A 36 4.85 11.48 -4.21
C LEU A 36 5.37 12.84 -3.74
N LEU A 37 4.86 13.39 -2.63
CA LEU A 37 5.29 14.67 -2.05
C LEU A 37 6.60 14.56 -1.28
N ALA A 38 6.77 13.53 -0.46
CA ALA A 38 7.97 13.30 0.36
C ALA A 38 9.25 13.23 -0.48
N GLY A 39 9.15 12.66 -1.69
CA GLY A 39 10.29 12.59 -2.60
C GLY A 39 10.60 13.86 -3.39
N VAL A 40 9.94 15.00 -3.12
CA VAL A 40 10.25 16.31 -3.73
C VAL A 40 11.39 16.97 -2.95
N VAL A 41 12.63 16.73 -3.38
CA VAL A 41 13.84 17.20 -2.69
C VAL A 41 14.65 18.23 -3.48
N ASP A 42 14.41 18.32 -4.79
CA ASP A 42 15.11 19.19 -5.74
C ASP A 42 14.23 19.51 -6.96
N GLU A 43 14.71 20.37 -7.86
CA GLU A 43 13.99 20.78 -9.08
C GLU A 43 13.66 19.58 -10.00
N ASN A 44 14.55 18.60 -10.11
CA ASN A 44 14.35 17.45 -10.99
C ASN A 44 13.22 16.54 -10.49
N SER A 45 13.23 16.23 -9.20
CA SER A 45 12.19 15.45 -8.53
C SER A 45 10.86 16.23 -8.50
N TYR A 46 10.90 17.54 -8.27
CA TYR A 46 9.74 18.43 -8.37
C TYR A 46 9.04 18.31 -9.74
N ILE A 47 9.77 18.51 -10.85
CA ILE A 47 9.19 18.45 -12.20
C ILE A 47 8.51 17.09 -12.45
N LYS A 48 9.19 15.99 -12.09
CA LYS A 48 8.66 14.64 -12.27
C LYS A 48 7.40 14.41 -11.45
N ARG A 49 7.42 14.76 -10.16
CA ARG A 49 6.33 14.52 -9.20
C ARG A 49 5.13 15.40 -9.48
N LYS A 50 5.36 16.69 -9.77
CA LYS A 50 4.32 17.60 -10.24
C LYS A 50 3.61 17.07 -11.49
N SER A 51 4.36 16.53 -12.46
CA SER A 51 3.78 15.95 -13.67
C SER A 51 2.83 14.78 -13.36
N VAL A 52 3.21 13.88 -12.45
CA VAL A 52 2.36 12.75 -12.02
C VAL A 52 1.14 13.25 -11.25
N LEU A 53 1.32 14.11 -10.25
CA LEU A 53 0.23 14.66 -9.45
C LEU A 53 -0.76 15.45 -10.31
N SER A 54 -0.28 16.19 -11.30
CA SER A 54 -1.15 16.93 -12.25
C SER A 54 -2.02 15.99 -13.07
N LYS A 55 -1.47 14.85 -13.51
CA LYS A 55 -2.21 13.85 -14.29
C LYS A 55 -3.18 13.07 -13.42
N LEU A 56 -2.78 12.74 -12.18
CA LEU A 56 -3.67 12.15 -11.19
C LEU A 56 -4.88 13.06 -10.95
N HIS A 57 -4.63 14.35 -10.66
CA HIS A 57 -5.68 15.34 -10.42
C HIS A 57 -6.63 15.48 -11.62
N LYS A 58 -6.11 15.57 -12.85
CA LYS A 58 -6.92 15.66 -14.08
C LYS A 58 -7.72 14.39 -14.35
N SER A 59 -7.17 13.22 -14.04
CA SER A 59 -7.82 11.93 -14.31
C SER A 59 -9.07 11.71 -13.46
N LYS A 60 -9.20 12.38 -12.30
CA LYS A 60 -10.26 12.15 -11.32
C LYS A 60 -10.34 10.69 -10.82
N ILE A 61 -9.21 9.97 -10.83
CA ILE A 61 -9.08 8.69 -10.12
C ILE A 61 -9.30 8.96 -8.63
N ASP A 62 -10.10 8.12 -7.98
CA ASP A 62 -10.41 8.25 -6.56
C ASP A 62 -9.14 8.09 -5.71
N ILE A 63 -8.98 8.95 -4.71
CA ILE A 63 -7.92 8.86 -3.71
C ILE A 63 -8.57 8.51 -2.38
N TYR A 64 -8.19 7.37 -1.81
CA TYR A 64 -8.65 6.99 -0.48
C TYR A 64 -7.91 7.80 0.58
N TRP A 65 -8.54 8.90 1.02
CA TRP A 65 -8.00 9.91 1.94
C TRP A 65 -8.07 9.51 3.42
N LYS A 66 -7.55 8.33 3.76
CA LYS A 66 -7.32 7.93 5.15
C LYS A 66 -5.85 7.62 5.35
N THR A 67 -5.28 8.09 6.46
CA THR A 67 -3.92 7.73 6.85
C THR A 67 -3.81 6.24 7.18
N PRO A 68 -2.60 5.64 7.12
CA PRO A 68 -2.38 4.26 7.59
C PRO A 68 -2.91 4.04 9.01
N ALA A 69 -2.68 5.01 9.91
CA ALA A 69 -3.15 4.95 11.29
C ALA A 69 -4.68 4.95 11.38
N LYS A 70 -5.37 5.81 10.63
CA LYS A 70 -6.83 5.85 10.55
C LYS A 70 -7.42 4.55 10.05
N VAL A 71 -6.89 4.00 8.94
CA VAL A 71 -7.32 2.72 8.38
C VAL A 71 -7.22 1.60 9.41
N LEU A 72 -6.09 1.54 10.12
CA LEU A 72 -5.90 0.54 11.16
C LEU A 72 -6.86 0.73 12.34
N HIS A 73 -7.01 1.93 12.89
CA HIS A 73 -7.91 2.16 14.04
C HIS A 73 -9.37 1.84 13.71
N GLU A 74 -9.85 2.29 12.54
CA GLU A 74 -11.23 2.06 12.12
C GLU A 74 -11.53 0.58 11.91
N SER A 75 -10.56 -0.22 11.46
CA SER A 75 -10.75 -1.67 11.31
C SER A 75 -11.10 -2.37 12.63
N PHE A 76 -10.71 -1.79 13.77
CA PHE A 76 -11.06 -2.26 15.12
C PHE A 76 -12.20 -1.47 15.78
N GLY A 77 -12.92 -0.65 15.01
CA GLY A 77 -14.01 0.20 15.52
C GLY A 77 -13.53 1.30 16.47
N LEU A 78 -12.26 1.70 16.39
CA LEU A 78 -11.68 2.73 17.26
C LEU A 78 -11.70 4.10 16.56
N PRO A 79 -12.01 5.18 17.30
CA PRO A 79 -11.92 6.51 16.75
C PRO A 79 -10.46 6.91 16.56
N TYR A 80 -10.16 7.55 15.43
CA TYR A 80 -8.90 8.21 15.15
C TYR A 80 -9.20 9.46 14.32
N ASP A 81 -8.64 10.59 14.66
CA ASP A 81 -8.79 11.83 13.90
C ASP A 81 -7.48 12.11 13.14
N ASP A 82 -7.53 11.92 11.83
CA ASP A 82 -6.43 12.20 10.91
C ASP A 82 -6.67 13.45 10.05
N SER A 83 -7.66 14.27 10.39
CA SER A 83 -8.05 15.44 9.61
C SER A 83 -6.88 16.40 9.36
N ILE A 84 -6.05 16.65 10.38
CA ILE A 84 -4.87 17.50 10.23
C ILE A 84 -3.87 16.87 9.24
N ASP A 85 -3.64 15.55 9.29
CA ASP A 85 -2.71 14.87 8.38
C ASP A 85 -3.19 14.95 6.94
N VAL A 86 -4.46 14.61 6.73
CA VAL A 86 -5.10 14.63 5.42
C VAL A 86 -5.11 16.04 4.83
N ASN A 87 -5.52 17.05 5.61
CA ASN A 87 -5.56 18.44 5.16
C ASN A 87 -4.16 18.96 4.79
N THR A 88 -3.13 18.68 5.60
CA THR A 88 -1.75 19.08 5.27
C THR A 88 -1.29 18.49 3.93
N ILE A 89 -1.58 17.21 3.66
CA ILE A 89 -1.19 16.57 2.40
C ILE A 89 -1.98 17.10 1.20
N MET A 90 -3.28 17.35 1.37
CA MET A 90 -4.09 18.00 0.34
C MET A 90 -3.59 19.41 0.01
N ASP A 91 -3.26 20.21 1.03
CA ASP A 91 -2.72 21.56 0.86
C ASP A 91 -1.39 21.53 0.12
N LEU A 92 -0.47 20.65 0.52
CA LEU A 92 0.81 20.46 -0.18
C LEU A 92 0.61 20.00 -1.62
N GLN A 93 -0.34 19.10 -1.88
CA GLN A 93 -0.70 18.66 -3.23
C GLN A 93 -1.19 19.85 -4.06
N MET A 94 -2.03 20.73 -3.53
CA MET A 94 -2.49 21.91 -4.27
C MET A 94 -1.35 22.91 -4.52
N MET A 95 -0.48 23.15 -3.53
CA MET A 95 0.67 24.04 -3.69
C MET A 95 1.65 23.59 -4.79
N ILE A 96 1.93 22.29 -4.90
CA ILE A 96 2.79 21.79 -5.99
C ILE A 96 2.13 21.92 -7.36
N LEU A 97 0.80 21.78 -7.44
CA LEU A 97 0.05 21.97 -8.68
C LEU A 97 0.05 23.44 -9.13
N ASP A 98 -0.10 24.38 -8.18
CA ASP A 98 -0.25 25.81 -8.46
C ASP A 98 1.08 26.55 -8.65
N SER A 99 2.15 26.12 -7.99
CA SER A 99 3.49 26.73 -8.11
C SER A 99 4.08 26.58 -9.51
N ALA A 100 4.88 27.54 -10.00
CA ALA A 100 5.55 27.43 -11.29
C ALA A 100 6.93 26.73 -11.21
N SER A 101 7.58 26.73 -10.04
CA SER A 101 8.91 26.15 -9.82
C SER A 101 9.05 25.53 -8.43
N TYR A 102 10.11 24.73 -8.22
CA TYR A 102 10.43 24.16 -6.91
C TYR A 102 10.64 25.25 -5.85
N ASP A 103 11.32 26.34 -6.18
CA ASP A 103 11.55 27.45 -5.24
C ASP A 103 10.26 28.17 -4.83
N GLU A 104 9.27 28.25 -5.72
CA GLU A 104 7.96 28.79 -5.38
C GLU A 104 7.18 27.83 -4.47
N PHE A 105 7.15 26.54 -4.82
CA PHE A 105 6.57 25.50 -4.00
C PHE A 105 7.16 25.49 -2.58
N LYS A 106 8.49 25.48 -2.47
CA LYS A 106 9.19 25.45 -1.19
C LYS A 106 8.88 26.67 -0.33
N ARG A 107 8.88 27.87 -0.92
CA ARG A 107 8.51 29.10 -0.20
C ARG A 107 7.04 29.12 0.23
N ALA A 108 6.15 28.48 -0.52
CA ALA A 108 4.75 28.33 -0.13
C ALA A 108 4.61 27.32 1.02
N SER A 109 5.25 26.14 0.92
CA SER A 109 5.22 25.12 1.96
C SER A 109 5.83 25.59 3.28
N ASP A 110 6.88 26.41 3.23
CA ASP A 110 7.53 26.97 4.42
C ASP A 110 6.63 27.93 5.23
N LYS A 111 5.52 28.41 4.64
CA LYS A 111 4.56 29.31 5.29
C LYS A 111 3.40 28.59 5.98
N LEU A 112 3.27 27.28 5.79
CA LEU A 112 2.23 26.50 6.47
C LEU A 112 2.51 26.49 7.98
N GLU A 113 1.45 26.64 8.78
CA GLU A 113 1.55 26.70 10.25
C GLU A 113 2.18 25.42 10.83
N ASP A 114 1.93 24.27 10.18
CA ASP A 114 2.43 22.95 10.57
C ASP A 114 3.84 22.62 10.04
N ARG A 115 4.77 23.58 10.06
CA ARG A 115 6.13 23.40 9.51
C ARG A 115 6.84 22.14 10.02
N LYS A 116 6.73 21.83 11.31
CA LYS A 116 7.35 20.61 11.90
C LYS A 116 6.84 19.33 11.24
N LYS A 117 5.58 19.32 10.81
CA LYS A 117 4.94 18.19 10.17
C LYS A 117 5.38 18.03 8.73
N ILE A 118 5.60 19.14 8.04
CA ILE A 118 6.19 19.16 6.69
C ILE A 118 7.62 18.62 6.73
N GLU A 119 8.40 19.02 7.73
CA GLU A 119 9.71 18.44 7.98
C GLU A 119 9.63 16.93 8.26
N GLN A 120 8.63 16.47 9.02
CA GLN A 120 8.38 15.04 9.23
C GLN A 120 7.98 14.29 7.94
N ILE A 121 7.21 14.91 7.05
CA ILE A 121 6.86 14.35 5.73
C ILE A 121 8.14 14.15 4.88
N TYR A 122 9.05 15.11 4.86
CA TYR A 122 10.32 14.95 4.14
C TYR A 122 11.29 13.97 4.81
N LEU A 123 11.16 13.76 6.13
CA LEU A 123 11.92 12.75 6.88
C LEU A 123 11.23 11.38 6.91
N TYR A 124 10.06 11.27 6.29
CA TYR A 124 9.24 10.06 6.30
C TYR A 124 9.97 8.88 5.69
N ASP A 125 10.58 9.08 4.51
CA ASP A 125 11.40 8.08 3.84
C ASP A 125 12.53 7.59 4.76
N ASN A 126 13.24 8.50 5.44
CA ASN A 126 14.36 8.13 6.31
C ASN A 126 13.94 7.38 7.58
N THR A 127 12.77 7.71 8.14
CA THR A 127 12.29 7.15 9.40
C THR A 127 11.75 5.73 9.20
N LEU A 128 11.01 5.50 8.10
CA LEU A 128 10.54 4.15 7.76
C LEU A 128 11.66 3.27 7.20
N SER A 129 12.63 3.85 6.49
CA SER A 129 13.76 3.14 5.86
C SER A 129 14.57 2.25 6.81
N ASN A 130 14.65 2.59 8.10
CA ASN A 130 15.49 1.83 9.04
C ASN A 130 14.67 0.99 10.03
N PHE A 131 13.42 1.36 10.27
CA PHE A 131 12.57 0.68 11.24
C PHE A 131 12.34 -0.80 10.89
N GLY A 132 12.07 -1.10 9.61
CA GLY A 132 11.90 -2.48 9.14
C GLY A 132 13.16 -3.34 9.30
N VAL A 133 14.32 -2.75 8.99
CA VAL A 133 15.62 -3.43 9.10
C VAL A 133 15.92 -3.79 10.55
N GLU A 134 15.78 -2.81 11.46
CA GLU A 134 16.08 -3.00 12.88
C GLU A 134 15.15 -4.03 13.53
N THR A 135 13.84 -3.93 13.26
CA THR A 135 12.85 -4.85 13.83
C THR A 135 13.03 -6.28 13.31
N SER A 136 13.19 -6.47 12.00
CA SER A 136 13.44 -7.80 11.42
C SER A 136 14.76 -8.41 11.92
N GLN A 137 15.81 -7.61 12.09
CA GLN A 137 17.07 -8.08 12.65
C GLN A 137 16.93 -8.58 14.08
N VAL A 138 16.13 -7.92 14.93
CA VAL A 138 15.84 -8.39 16.28
C VAL A 138 15.18 -9.78 16.27
N PHE A 139 14.24 -10.03 15.36
CA PHE A 139 13.61 -11.35 15.22
C PHE A 139 14.60 -12.41 14.73
N ILE A 140 15.41 -12.10 13.73
CA ILE A 140 16.46 -12.99 13.20
C ILE A 140 17.46 -13.35 14.30
N ASP A 141 17.92 -12.36 15.07
CA ASP A 141 18.85 -12.54 16.16
C ASP A 141 18.26 -13.39 17.27
N SER A 142 17.03 -13.11 17.68
CA SER A 142 16.31 -13.88 18.70
C SER A 142 16.13 -15.33 18.27
N PHE A 143 15.62 -15.56 17.05
CA PHE A 143 15.50 -16.89 16.48
C PHE A 143 16.86 -17.58 16.40
N SER A 144 17.91 -16.82 16.05
CA SER A 144 19.24 -17.37 15.89
C SER A 144 19.93 -17.76 17.19
N LYS A 145 19.74 -16.97 18.25
CA LYS A 145 20.29 -17.21 19.59
C LYS A 145 19.55 -18.34 20.32
N ASN A 146 18.24 -18.44 20.11
CA ASN A 146 17.38 -19.39 20.85
C ASN A 146 17.26 -20.77 20.19
N ASN A 147 17.88 -21.00 19.02
CA ASN A 147 17.78 -22.28 18.30
C ASN A 147 19.16 -22.79 17.85
N SER A 148 19.41 -24.08 18.07
CA SER A 148 20.61 -24.76 17.55
C SER A 148 20.59 -24.83 16.02
N LYS A 149 21.75 -25.08 15.39
CA LYS A 149 21.86 -25.25 13.94
C LYS A 149 20.94 -26.36 13.41
N GLU A 150 20.82 -27.45 14.16
CA GLU A 150 19.94 -28.57 13.82
C GLU A 150 18.47 -28.16 13.89
N LYS A 151 18.06 -27.49 14.97
CA LYS A 151 16.70 -26.98 15.12
C LYS A 151 16.32 -25.98 14.03
N LYS A 152 17.23 -25.09 13.63
CA LYS A 152 17.02 -24.18 12.48
C LYS A 152 16.81 -24.94 11.16
N ARG A 153 17.54 -26.04 10.95
CA ARG A 153 17.38 -26.90 9.77
C ARG A 153 16.01 -27.60 9.78
N GLU A 154 15.60 -28.12 10.92
CA GLU A 154 14.26 -28.72 11.10
C GLU A 154 13.15 -27.71 10.85
N TYR A 155 13.26 -26.49 11.40
CA TYR A 155 12.32 -25.41 11.12
C TYR A 155 12.24 -25.08 9.63
N ARG A 156 13.37 -24.95 8.93
CA ARG A 156 13.40 -24.72 7.48
C ARG A 156 12.71 -25.83 6.70
N LYS A 157 13.01 -27.08 7.05
CA LYS A 157 12.37 -28.26 6.45
C LYS A 157 10.85 -28.21 6.66
N ALA A 158 10.40 -28.00 7.89
CA ALA A 158 8.97 -27.94 8.22
C ALA A 158 8.24 -26.85 7.42
N MET A 159 8.87 -25.69 7.26
CA MET A 159 8.26 -24.56 6.57
C MET A 159 8.16 -24.78 5.06
N PHE A 160 9.23 -25.25 4.42
CA PHE A 160 9.31 -25.32 2.95
C PHE A 160 9.01 -26.72 2.38
N GLU A 161 9.50 -27.79 3.00
CA GLU A 161 9.31 -29.16 2.52
C GLU A 161 7.97 -29.73 3.02
N ASP A 162 7.67 -29.56 4.32
CA ASP A 162 6.42 -30.04 4.92
C ASP A 162 5.27 -29.04 4.74
N LYS A 163 5.52 -27.94 4.01
CA LYS A 163 4.53 -26.93 3.59
C LYS A 163 3.77 -26.26 4.74
N LEU A 164 4.40 -26.11 5.91
CA LEU A 164 3.77 -25.46 7.05
C LEU A 164 3.86 -23.92 7.03
N LEU A 165 4.55 -23.33 6.06
CA LEU A 165 4.76 -21.88 5.98
C LEU A 165 3.44 -21.08 6.06
N HIS A 166 2.43 -21.43 5.27
CA HIS A 166 1.15 -20.72 5.25
C HIS A 166 0.35 -20.89 6.54
N ALA A 167 0.37 -22.09 7.12
CA ALA A 167 -0.30 -22.35 8.40
C ALA A 167 0.36 -21.54 9.53
N GLN A 168 1.69 -21.48 9.54
CA GLN A 168 2.42 -20.68 10.52
C GLN A 168 2.22 -19.18 10.31
N ALA A 169 2.17 -18.70 9.06
CA ALA A 169 1.86 -17.31 8.75
C ALA A 169 0.46 -16.92 9.24
N GLN A 170 -0.54 -17.79 9.09
CA GLN A 170 -1.89 -17.57 9.64
C GLN A 170 -1.88 -17.45 11.17
N VAL A 171 -1.17 -18.35 11.88
CA VAL A 171 -1.07 -18.24 13.34
C VAL A 171 -0.35 -16.94 13.75
N ASN A 172 0.71 -16.60 13.03
CA ASN A 172 1.47 -15.37 13.30
C ASN A 172 0.64 -14.12 13.00
N SER A 173 -0.27 -14.12 12.02
CA SER A 173 -1.13 -12.97 11.76
C SER A 173 -2.10 -12.69 12.90
N GLU A 174 -2.62 -13.73 13.57
CA GLU A 174 -3.44 -13.55 14.78
C GLU A 174 -2.63 -12.95 15.93
N ILE A 175 -1.35 -13.34 16.06
CA ILE A 175 -0.44 -12.74 17.04
C ILE A 175 -0.19 -11.27 16.71
N LEU A 176 0.01 -10.93 15.44
CA LEU A 176 0.16 -9.53 15.01
C LEU A 176 -1.07 -8.69 15.31
N ILE A 177 -2.27 -9.21 15.06
CA ILE A 177 -3.53 -8.55 15.38
C ILE A 177 -3.60 -8.26 16.88
N ARG A 178 -3.29 -9.26 17.72
CA ARG A 178 -3.23 -9.09 19.18
C ARG A 178 -2.23 -8.01 19.57
N ASP A 179 -1.01 -8.07 19.06
CA ASP A 179 0.05 -7.12 19.39
C ASP A 179 -0.32 -5.70 18.95
N TYR A 180 -1.03 -5.57 17.82
CA TYR A 180 -1.55 -4.30 17.34
C TYR A 180 -2.63 -3.73 18.27
N ILE A 181 -3.61 -4.54 18.68
CA ILE A 181 -4.63 -4.14 19.67
C ILE A 181 -3.96 -3.62 20.95
N ILE A 182 -2.95 -4.33 21.45
CA ILE A 182 -2.19 -3.92 22.63
C ILE A 182 -1.50 -2.57 22.38
N ALA A 183 -0.85 -2.40 21.23
CA ALA A 183 -0.12 -1.19 20.90
C ALA A 183 -1.02 0.05 20.81
N ILE A 184 -2.20 -0.06 20.19
CA ILE A 184 -3.09 1.09 19.97
C ILE A 184 -3.96 1.44 21.18
N THR A 185 -4.30 0.44 22.01
CA THR A 185 -5.20 0.65 23.15
C THR A 185 -4.46 0.74 24.48
N GLY A 186 -3.22 0.23 24.56
CA GLY A 186 -2.49 0.03 25.81
C GLY A 186 -3.06 -1.10 26.69
N VAL A 187 -4.12 -1.77 26.25
CA VAL A 187 -4.85 -2.78 27.03
C VAL A 187 -4.00 -4.05 27.16
N ASN A 188 -3.69 -4.44 28.40
CA ASN A 188 -2.99 -5.69 28.63
C ASN A 188 -3.99 -6.84 28.78
N PRO A 189 -4.02 -7.83 27.86
CA PRO A 189 -5.01 -8.91 27.91
C PRO A 189 -4.93 -9.77 29.18
N ALA A 190 -3.79 -9.77 29.90
CA ALA A 190 -3.66 -10.48 31.17
C ALA A 190 -4.32 -9.75 32.35
N LYS A 191 -4.61 -8.45 32.21
CA LYS A 191 -5.21 -7.60 33.25
C LYS A 191 -6.61 -7.13 32.90
N GLU A 192 -6.86 -6.88 31.61
CA GLU A 192 -8.04 -6.18 31.09
C GLU A 192 -8.69 -7.00 29.96
N TYR A 193 -8.89 -8.30 30.21
CA TYR A 193 -9.34 -9.25 29.20
C TYR A 193 -10.68 -8.88 28.54
N GLU A 194 -11.65 -8.38 29.31
CA GLU A 194 -12.96 -7.97 28.76
C GLU A 194 -12.83 -6.82 27.75
N GLN A 195 -11.98 -5.83 28.04
CA GLN A 195 -11.76 -4.71 27.12
C GLN A 195 -11.01 -5.17 25.88
N TYR A 196 -9.99 -6.01 26.05
CA TYR A 196 -9.28 -6.63 24.93
C TYR A 196 -10.24 -7.39 24.01
N ILE A 197 -11.09 -8.25 24.55
CA ILE A 197 -12.06 -9.04 23.77
C ILE A 197 -13.08 -8.13 23.06
N LYS A 198 -13.54 -7.05 23.69
CA LYS A 198 -14.44 -6.09 23.01
C LYS A 198 -13.80 -5.50 21.76
N VAL A 199 -12.53 -5.10 21.82
CA VAL A 199 -11.81 -4.55 20.67
C VAL A 199 -11.50 -5.63 19.64
N ALA A 200 -11.06 -6.81 20.06
CA ALA A 200 -10.80 -7.93 19.17
C ALA A 200 -12.06 -8.37 18.39
N LEU A 201 -13.22 -8.39 19.04
CA LEU A 201 -14.50 -8.72 18.41
C LEU A 201 -15.04 -7.60 17.50
N ALA A 202 -14.56 -6.37 17.66
CA ALA A 202 -14.89 -5.25 16.78
C ALA A 202 -14.08 -5.25 15.48
N TYR A 203 -13.05 -6.11 15.36
CA TYR A 203 -12.24 -6.21 14.14
C TYR A 203 -13.08 -6.68 12.95
N ASP A 204 -13.20 -5.83 11.92
CA ASP A 204 -14.03 -6.08 10.74
C ASP A 204 -13.38 -6.95 9.67
N GLN A 205 -12.14 -7.40 9.91
CA GLN A 205 -11.33 -8.23 9.01
C GLN A 205 -10.90 -7.55 7.71
N SER A 206 -11.12 -6.24 7.55
CA SER A 206 -10.73 -5.49 6.34
C SER A 206 -9.22 -5.49 6.08
N LEU A 207 -8.40 -5.75 7.11
CA LEU A 207 -6.93 -5.76 7.03
C LEU A 207 -6.32 -7.16 7.00
N ARG A 208 -7.11 -8.18 6.65
CA ARG A 208 -6.64 -9.57 6.59
C ARG A 208 -5.45 -9.75 5.64
N VAL A 209 -5.46 -9.11 4.47
CA VAL A 209 -4.33 -9.14 3.52
C VAL A 209 -3.08 -8.56 4.16
N TYR A 210 -3.17 -7.36 4.74
CA TYR A 210 -2.05 -6.71 5.40
C TYR A 210 -1.43 -7.57 6.52
N PHE A 211 -2.23 -8.00 7.50
CA PHE A 211 -1.70 -8.76 8.65
C PHE A 211 -1.13 -10.11 8.24
N TYR A 212 -1.77 -10.81 7.31
CA TYR A 212 -1.24 -12.09 6.82
C TYR A 212 0.10 -11.90 6.10
N VAL A 213 0.16 -10.94 5.18
CA VAL A 213 1.36 -10.73 4.35
C VAL A 213 2.53 -10.22 5.19
N GLU A 214 2.29 -9.34 6.17
CA GLU A 214 3.32 -8.92 7.14
C GLU A 214 3.82 -10.13 7.96
N ALA A 215 2.91 -10.97 8.46
CA ALA A 215 3.28 -12.19 9.20
C ALA A 215 4.11 -13.16 8.34
N PHE A 216 3.71 -13.32 7.07
CA PHE A 216 4.37 -14.16 6.09
C PHE A 216 5.77 -13.64 5.76
N HIS A 217 5.91 -12.33 5.50
CA HIS A 217 7.19 -11.71 5.20
C HIS A 217 8.15 -11.81 6.40
N ARG A 218 7.67 -11.52 7.61
CA ARG A 218 8.46 -11.64 8.84
C ARG A 218 8.98 -13.06 9.06
N LEU A 219 8.12 -14.04 8.81
CA LEU A 219 8.46 -15.45 8.93
C LEU A 219 9.53 -15.85 7.91
N LEU A 220 9.38 -15.44 6.64
CA LEU A 220 10.39 -15.66 5.61
C LEU A 220 11.74 -15.04 5.98
N SER A 221 11.75 -13.77 6.37
CA SER A 221 12.94 -13.04 6.81
C SER A 221 13.65 -13.76 7.95
N THR A 222 12.90 -14.18 8.97
CA THR A 222 13.42 -14.89 10.15
C THR A 222 14.04 -16.24 9.79
N ILE A 223 13.37 -17.02 8.92
CA ILE A 223 13.81 -18.37 8.55
C ILE A 223 15.04 -18.33 7.63
N LYS A 224 15.07 -17.38 6.69
CA LYS A 224 16.19 -17.16 5.77
C LYS A 224 17.38 -16.50 6.45
N GLY A 225 17.13 -15.72 7.52
CA GLY A 225 18.15 -14.91 8.17
C GLY A 225 18.50 -13.66 7.36
N GLU A 226 17.55 -13.17 6.57
CA GLU A 226 17.70 -12.00 5.70
C GLU A 226 16.80 -10.91 6.27
N PRO A 227 17.35 -9.80 6.81
CA PRO A 227 16.52 -8.71 7.31
C PRO A 227 15.74 -8.08 6.16
N TYR A 228 14.69 -7.35 6.52
CA TYR A 228 13.95 -6.55 5.56
C TYR A 228 14.89 -5.57 4.84
N GLY A 229 14.57 -5.28 3.58
CA GLY A 229 15.10 -4.12 2.90
C GLY A 229 14.64 -2.83 3.59
N LYS A 230 15.29 -1.72 3.23
CA LYS A 230 15.04 -0.44 3.88
C LYS A 230 13.58 -0.01 3.77
N ASN A 231 13.04 -0.09 2.56
CA ASN A 231 11.71 0.46 2.27
C ASN A 231 10.58 -0.55 2.43
N ASP A 232 10.88 -1.83 2.67
CA ASP A 232 9.91 -2.91 2.70
C ASP A 232 8.71 -2.65 3.61
N THR A 233 8.93 -1.99 4.76
CA THR A 233 7.84 -1.63 5.68
C THR A 233 6.95 -0.53 5.14
N ALA A 234 7.52 0.46 4.44
CA ALA A 234 6.74 1.48 3.75
C ALA A 234 5.93 0.84 2.61
N ASP A 235 6.55 -0.03 1.82
CA ASP A 235 5.89 -0.73 0.72
C ASP A 235 4.71 -1.59 1.22
N HIS A 236 4.81 -2.18 2.40
CA HIS A 236 3.71 -2.91 3.05
C HIS A 236 2.49 -2.04 3.37
N PHE A 237 2.64 -0.72 3.59
CA PHE A 237 1.49 0.15 3.88
C PHE A 237 0.54 0.29 2.70
N HIS A 238 0.98 0.04 1.47
CA HIS A 238 0.07 -0.10 0.34
C HIS A 238 -0.97 -1.21 0.56
N LEU A 239 -0.62 -2.28 1.28
CA LEU A 239 -1.51 -3.40 1.55
C LEU A 239 -2.65 -3.06 2.54
N LEU A 240 -2.53 -1.95 3.29
CA LEU A 240 -3.62 -1.45 4.14
C LEU A 240 -4.83 -0.98 3.32
N TYR A 241 -4.61 -0.64 2.05
CA TYR A 241 -5.63 -0.06 1.19
C TYR A 241 -6.27 -1.09 0.25
N ILE A 242 -5.97 -2.38 0.39
CA ILE A 242 -6.48 -3.44 -0.49
C ILE A 242 -7.10 -4.58 0.33
N ASP A 243 -8.04 -5.28 -0.31
CA ASP A 243 -8.61 -6.53 0.17
C ASP A 243 -8.34 -7.68 -0.82
N GLU A 244 -8.83 -8.88 -0.51
CA GLU A 244 -8.68 -10.08 -1.36
C GLU A 244 -9.32 -9.91 -2.75
N SER A 245 -10.25 -8.97 -2.92
CA SER A 245 -10.95 -8.68 -4.18
C SER A 245 -10.25 -7.60 -5.03
N THR A 246 -9.19 -7.01 -4.48
CA THR A 246 -8.45 -5.92 -5.07
C THR A 246 -7.17 -6.43 -5.73
N THR A 247 -6.95 -6.00 -6.97
CA THR A 247 -5.68 -6.20 -7.67
C THR A 247 -4.81 -4.97 -7.47
N ILE A 248 -3.66 -5.13 -6.82
CA ILE A 248 -2.64 -4.08 -6.77
C ILE A 248 -1.85 -4.07 -8.09
N ILE A 249 -1.66 -2.88 -8.64
CA ILE A 249 -0.77 -2.68 -9.78
C ILE A 249 0.55 -2.18 -9.22
N SER A 250 1.61 -2.98 -9.33
CA SER A 250 2.94 -2.63 -8.85
C SER A 250 4.03 -3.27 -9.70
N ASP A 251 5.05 -2.49 -10.02
CA ASP A 251 6.30 -2.98 -10.62
C ASP A 251 7.35 -3.31 -9.54
N ASP A 252 7.06 -3.06 -8.26
CA ASP A 252 7.95 -3.36 -7.14
C ASP A 252 8.14 -4.88 -6.94
N CYS A 253 9.40 -5.30 -6.80
CA CYS A 253 9.76 -6.70 -6.70
C CYS A 253 9.28 -7.34 -5.39
N LEU A 254 9.32 -6.63 -4.28
CA LEU A 254 8.87 -7.16 -2.99
C LEU A 254 7.37 -7.43 -3.02
N VAL A 255 6.56 -6.44 -3.41
CA VAL A 255 5.11 -6.56 -3.50
C VAL A 255 4.73 -7.74 -4.42
N ARG A 256 5.40 -7.87 -5.58
CA ARG A 256 5.15 -8.98 -6.50
C ARG A 256 5.51 -10.34 -5.91
N ASN A 257 6.68 -10.46 -5.30
CA ASN A 257 7.14 -11.70 -4.68
C ASN A 257 6.25 -12.12 -3.50
N LEU A 258 5.76 -11.15 -2.72
CA LEU A 258 4.84 -11.41 -1.62
C LEU A 258 3.47 -11.82 -2.12
N ALA A 259 2.96 -11.25 -3.22
CA ALA A 259 1.72 -11.71 -3.84
C ALA A 259 1.83 -13.17 -4.29
N GLU A 260 2.91 -13.52 -5.01
CA GLU A 260 3.15 -14.89 -5.49
C GLU A 260 3.34 -15.88 -4.34
N GLY A 261 4.14 -15.51 -3.33
CA GLY A 261 4.46 -16.37 -2.20
C GLY A 261 3.31 -16.54 -1.21
N SER A 262 2.60 -15.48 -0.87
CA SER A 262 1.50 -15.52 0.12
C SER A 262 0.18 -16.00 -0.49
N GLN A 263 -0.04 -15.74 -1.77
CA GLN A 263 -1.30 -16.01 -2.49
C GLN A 263 -2.54 -15.33 -1.88
N MET A 264 -2.36 -14.29 -1.05
CA MET A 264 -3.47 -13.59 -0.39
C MET A 264 -4.08 -12.46 -1.23
N TYR A 265 -3.38 -12.01 -2.26
CA TYR A 265 -3.82 -10.92 -3.13
C TYR A 265 -3.22 -11.08 -4.53
N VAL A 266 -3.80 -10.36 -5.49
CA VAL A 266 -3.32 -10.37 -6.87
C VAL A 266 -2.48 -9.13 -7.12
N CYS A 267 -1.24 -9.32 -7.59
CA CYS A 267 -0.39 -8.25 -8.09
C CYS A 267 -0.23 -8.37 -9.60
N LYS A 268 -0.33 -7.24 -10.31
CA LYS A 268 0.02 -7.13 -11.73
C LYS A 268 1.04 -6.02 -11.93
N SER A 269 1.98 -6.21 -12.84
CA SER A 269 2.84 -5.12 -13.32
C SER A 269 2.02 -4.06 -14.06
N ALA A 270 2.57 -2.85 -14.16
CA ALA A 270 1.98 -1.80 -14.99
C ALA A 270 1.90 -2.22 -16.47
N ALA A 271 2.85 -3.03 -16.95
CA ALA A 271 2.83 -3.58 -18.30
C ALA A 271 1.66 -4.56 -18.52
N GLU A 272 1.44 -5.51 -17.61
CA GLU A 272 0.31 -6.44 -17.68
C GLU A 272 -1.03 -5.73 -17.59
N PHE A 273 -1.11 -4.70 -16.73
CA PHE A 273 -2.32 -3.88 -16.63
C PHE A 273 -2.61 -3.13 -17.93
N ARG A 274 -1.59 -2.53 -18.57
CA ARG A 274 -1.73 -1.87 -19.88
C ARG A 274 -2.23 -2.82 -20.96
N ASN A 275 -1.71 -4.04 -21.03
CA ASN A 275 -2.15 -5.00 -22.05
C ASN A 275 -3.63 -5.38 -21.86
N ASN A 276 -4.06 -5.59 -20.61
CA ASN A 276 -5.47 -5.85 -20.31
C ASN A 276 -6.38 -4.68 -20.74
N ILE A 277 -5.94 -3.44 -20.56
CA ILE A 277 -6.67 -2.25 -20.99
C ILE A 277 -6.89 -2.22 -22.51
N TYR A 278 -5.86 -2.57 -23.30
CA TYR A 278 -5.99 -2.63 -24.76
C TYR A 278 -6.98 -3.71 -25.20
N ASP A 279 -6.97 -4.88 -24.55
CA ASP A 279 -7.91 -5.96 -24.86
C ASP A 279 -9.37 -5.58 -24.55
N PHE A 280 -9.61 -4.86 -23.45
CA PHE A 280 -10.93 -4.31 -23.13
C PHE A 280 -11.45 -3.37 -24.22
N LYS A 281 -10.56 -2.52 -24.76
CA LYS A 281 -10.93 -1.60 -25.86
C LYS A 281 -11.31 -2.37 -27.13
N HIS A 282 -10.57 -3.42 -27.48
CA HIS A 282 -10.85 -4.21 -28.70
C HIS A 282 -12.13 -5.04 -28.59
N ARG A 283 -12.48 -5.55 -27.40
CA ARG A 283 -13.74 -6.27 -27.18
C ARG A 283 -14.97 -5.37 -27.29
N ASN A 284 -14.88 -4.13 -26.80
CA ASN A 284 -15.98 -3.17 -26.86
C ASN A 284 -16.16 -2.49 -28.23
N TYR A 285 -15.19 -2.64 -29.15
CA TYR A 285 -15.35 -2.18 -30.55
C TYR A 285 -16.04 -3.20 -31.46
N HIS A 286 -16.13 -4.47 -31.06
CA HIS A 286 -16.79 -5.53 -31.84
C HIS A 286 -18.22 -5.85 -31.40
N SER A 287 -18.75 -5.11 -30.43
CA SER A 287 -20.14 -5.21 -29.94
C SER A 287 -21.07 -4.13 -30.49
N VAL A 288 -20.69 -3.43 -31.58
CA VAL A 288 -21.66 -2.63 -32.35
C VAL A 288 -22.43 -3.59 -33.26
N PRO A 289 -23.76 -3.77 -33.08
CA PRO A 289 -24.55 -4.62 -33.95
C PRO A 289 -24.47 -4.12 -35.40
N GLN A 290 -24.20 -5.02 -36.35
CA GLN A 290 -24.34 -4.76 -37.79
C GLN A 290 -25.83 -4.71 -38.20
N GLU A 291 -26.66 -3.93 -37.50
CA GLU A 291 -28.08 -3.76 -37.84
C GLU A 291 -28.38 -2.33 -38.32
N ILE A 292 -27.55 -1.76 -39.19
CA ILE A 292 -28.00 -0.66 -40.08
C ILE A 292 -27.29 -0.79 -41.44
N ARG A 293 -27.53 -1.89 -42.16
CA ARG A 293 -27.33 -1.97 -43.61
C ARG A 293 -28.41 -2.87 -44.21
N GLY A 294 -29.63 -2.34 -44.31
CA GLY A 294 -30.71 -3.15 -44.85
C GLY A 294 -32.07 -2.50 -44.98
N ILE A 295 -32.19 -1.19 -45.21
CA ILE A 295 -33.46 -0.61 -45.70
C ILE A 295 -33.16 0.54 -46.66
N SER A 296 -32.97 0.19 -47.93
CA SER A 296 -33.38 1.04 -49.06
C SER A 296 -33.37 0.18 -50.32
N ASN A 297 -34.53 -0.38 -50.67
CA ASN A 297 -34.96 -0.66 -52.04
C ASN A 297 -36.43 -1.09 -51.99
N GLY A 298 -37.31 -0.20 -52.42
CA GLY A 298 -38.75 -0.41 -52.45
C GLY A 298 -39.51 0.86 -52.81
N ASN A 299 -39.31 1.32 -54.05
CA ASN A 299 -40.32 1.96 -54.91
C ASN A 299 -39.81 1.90 -56.35
#